data_AF-A0A2E5Q3N7-F1
#
_entry.id   AF-A0A2E5Q3N7-F1
#
_cell.length_a   1.000
_cell.length_b   1.000
_cell.length_c   1.000
_cell.angle_alpha   90.00
_cell.angle_beta   90.00
_cell.angle_gamma   90.00
#
_symmetry.space_group_name_H-M   'P 1'
#
loop_
_entity.id
_entity.type
_entity.pdbx_description
1 polymer ?
#
loop_
_entity_poly.entity_id
_entity_poly.type
_entity_poly.pdbx_seq_one_letter_code
_entity_poly.pdbx_strand_id
1 'polypeptide(L)'
;NRQLADHEHICGEYSIVDMACWPWVLTYKSQQIDLGEFPNVRRWYDALKTRPALRRGYDLLKEARSRRGHEEPDAEARVHLFGKRGARS
;
A
#
# COMPACT_ATOMS: atom_id res chain seq x y z
N ASN A 1 -0.08 1.69 15.09
CA ASN A 1 0.96 2.15 16.05
C ASN A 1 0.82 1.51 17.42
N ARG A 2 -0.34 1.62 18.08
CA ARG A 2 -0.59 0.99 19.40
C ARG A 2 -0.40 -0.53 19.39
N GLN A 3 -1.03 -1.23 18.43
CA GLN A 3 -0.92 -2.70 18.32
C GLN A 3 0.54 -3.19 18.18
N LEU A 4 1.39 -2.46 17.48
CA LEU A 4 2.78 -2.84 17.22
C LEU A 4 3.75 -2.33 18.30
N ALA A 5 3.24 -1.74 19.38
CA ALA A 5 4.07 -1.27 20.50
C ALA A 5 4.65 -2.46 21.27
N ASP A 6 3.81 -3.47 21.54
CA ASP A 6 4.17 -4.63 22.35
C ASP A 6 4.44 -5.88 21.50
N HIS A 7 4.35 -5.77 20.17
CA HIS A 7 4.44 -6.89 19.25
C HIS A 7 5.36 -6.59 18.06
N GLU A 8 6.15 -7.59 17.67
CA GLU A 8 7.02 -7.51 16.50
C GLU A 8 6.21 -7.47 15.20
N HIS A 9 5.17 -8.31 15.13
CA HIS A 9 4.21 -8.42 14.03
C HIS A 9 2.77 -8.13 14.49
N ILE A 10 1.83 -7.95 13.56
CA ILE A 10 0.46 -7.49 13.89
C ILE A 10 -0.23 -8.44 14.88
N CYS A 11 -0.03 -9.75 14.73
CA CYS A 11 -0.60 -10.79 15.59
C CYS A 11 0.45 -11.40 16.56
N GLY A 12 1.51 -10.65 16.90
CA GLY A 12 2.64 -11.16 17.68
C GLY A 12 3.68 -11.82 16.77
N GLU A 13 3.32 -12.97 16.20
CA GLU A 13 4.14 -13.71 15.23
C GLU A 13 3.83 -13.30 13.78
N TYR A 14 4.82 -13.48 12.90
CA TYR A 14 4.66 -13.18 11.48
C TYR A 14 3.54 -14.02 10.86
N SER A 15 2.59 -13.38 10.19
CA SER A 15 1.42 -14.07 9.64
C SER A 15 0.97 -13.49 8.30
N ILE A 16 -0.09 -14.09 7.74
CA ILE A 16 -0.77 -13.57 6.55
C ILE A 16 -1.27 -12.14 6.75
N VAL A 17 -1.53 -11.72 7.99
CA VAL A 17 -1.99 -10.37 8.32
C VAL A 17 -0.92 -9.34 7.97
N ASP A 18 0.35 -9.62 8.29
CA ASP A 18 1.46 -8.75 7.92
C ASP A 18 1.61 -8.62 6.40
N MET A 19 1.50 -9.75 5.69
CA MET A 19 1.57 -9.77 4.23
C MET A 19 0.44 -8.98 3.57
N ALA A 20 -0.77 -9.08 4.12
CA ALA A 20 -1.95 -8.41 3.58
C ALA A 20 -1.96 -6.91 3.89
N CYS A 21 -1.48 -6.51 5.06
CA CYS A 21 -1.50 -5.11 5.50
C CYS A 21 -0.32 -4.29 4.95
N TRP A 22 0.88 -4.88 4.83
CA TRP A 22 2.09 -4.14 4.44
C TRP A 22 1.97 -3.40 3.09
N PRO A 23 1.37 -3.97 2.03
CA PRO A 23 1.22 -3.28 0.75
C PRO A 23 0.42 -1.97 0.82
N TRP A 24 -0.51 -1.84 1.76
CA TRP A 24 -1.30 -0.61 1.97
C TRP A 24 -0.45 0.54 2.50
N VAL A 25 0.65 0.24 3.20
CA VAL A 25 1.54 1.26 3.75
C VAL A 25 2.54 1.76 2.71
N LEU A 26 2.81 1.01 1.63
CA LEU A 26 3.80 1.39 0.61
C LEU A 26 3.57 2.78 0.00
N THR A 27 2.32 3.21 -0.07
CA THR A 27 1.88 4.49 -0.67
C THR A 27 1.89 5.67 0.31
N TYR A 28 2.41 5.51 1.52
CA TYR A 28 2.37 6.56 2.55
C TYR A 28 2.90 7.91 2.05
N LYS A 29 3.98 7.90 1.24
CA LYS A 29 4.56 9.10 0.64
C LYS A 29 3.60 9.82 -0.32
N SER A 30 2.95 9.07 -1.22
CA SER A 30 1.99 9.67 -2.17
C SER A 30 0.71 10.12 -1.48
N GLN A 31 0.40 9.54 -0.33
CA GLN A 31 -0.72 9.92 0.54
C GLN A 31 -0.37 11.07 1.49
N GLN A 32 0.86 11.61 1.42
CA GLN A 32 1.33 12.71 2.27
C GLN A 32 1.28 12.38 3.79
N ILE A 33 1.44 11.11 4.13
CA ILE A 33 1.49 10.65 5.53
C ILE A 33 2.95 10.67 5.98
N ASP A 34 3.26 11.30 7.12
CA ASP A 34 4.57 11.16 7.74
C ASP A 34 4.62 9.87 8.57
N LEU A 35 5.37 8.88 8.09
CA LEU A 35 5.55 7.62 8.81
C LEU A 35 6.39 7.79 10.09
N GLY A 36 7.12 8.90 10.24
CA GLY A 36 7.86 9.27 11.45
C GLY A 36 6.98 9.46 12.68
N GLU A 37 5.72 9.87 12.51
CA GLU A 37 4.75 9.99 13.60
C GLU A 37 4.30 8.62 14.17
N PHE A 38 4.61 7.53 13.47
CA PHE A 38 4.21 6.18 13.84
C PHE A 38 5.43 5.25 13.97
N PRO A 39 6.28 5.43 15.00
CA PRO A 39 7.57 4.73 15.11
C PRO A 39 7.45 3.21 15.09
N ASN A 40 6.41 2.63 15.69
CA ASN A 40 6.21 1.17 15.71
C ASN A 40 5.79 0.65 14.33
N VAL A 41 4.98 1.43 13.60
CA VAL A 41 4.63 1.11 12.21
C VAL A 41 5.85 1.25 11.32
N ARG A 42 6.68 2.29 11.53
CA ARG A 42 7.93 2.49 10.79
C ARG A 42 8.89 1.31 10.98
N ARG A 43 9.11 0.86 12.22
CA ARG A 43 9.92 -0.34 12.55
C ARG A 43 9.41 -1.57 11.79
N TRP A 44 8.11 -1.86 11.94
CA TRP A 44 7.47 -3.01 11.29
C TRP A 44 7.56 -2.93 9.76
N TYR A 45 7.32 -1.75 9.19
CA TYR A 45 7.41 -1.51 7.75
C TYR A 45 8.83 -1.76 7.21
N ASP A 46 9.85 -1.24 7.88
CA ASP A 46 11.24 -1.40 7.48
C ASP A 46 11.70 -2.87 7.61
N ALA A 47 11.30 -3.57 8.68
CA ALA A 47 11.59 -4.99 8.86
C ALA A 47 10.96 -5.87 7.77
N LEU A 48 9.71 -5.58 7.38
CA LEU A 48 9.04 -6.32 6.31
C LEU A 48 9.60 -5.99 4.92
N LYS A 49 10.01 -4.73 4.70
CA LYS A 49 10.62 -4.28 3.44
C LYS A 49 11.90 -5.03 3.09
N THR A 50 12.68 -5.46 4.08
CA THR A 50 13.93 -6.20 3.89
C THR A 50 13.73 -7.71 3.76
N ARG A 51 12.51 -8.21 4.02
CA ARG A 51 12.23 -9.66 4.01
C ARG A 51 12.21 -10.22 2.58
N PRO A 52 13.06 -11.19 2.21
CA PRO A 52 13.21 -11.65 0.83
C PRO A 52 11.92 -12.18 0.19
N ALA A 53 11.11 -12.93 0.96
CA ALA A 53 9.85 -13.48 0.46
C ALA A 53 8.82 -12.39 0.11
N LEU A 54 8.73 -11.36 0.96
CA LEU A 54 7.81 -10.25 0.74
C LEU A 54 8.26 -9.39 -0.44
N ARG A 55 9.57 -9.18 -0.57
CA ARG A 55 10.15 -8.44 -1.69
C ARG A 55 9.85 -9.12 -3.03
N ARG A 56 10.01 -10.45 -3.12
CA ARG A 56 9.63 -11.20 -4.33
C ARG A 56 8.15 -11.01 -4.69
N GLY A 57 7.25 -11.07 -3.70
CA GLY A 57 5.83 -10.82 -3.94
C GLY A 57 5.54 -9.39 -4.42
N TYR A 58 6.24 -8.41 -3.85
CA TYR A 58 6.13 -7.02 -4.28
C TYR A 58 6.66 -6.79 -5.70
N ASP A 59 7.78 -7.40 -6.06
CA ASP A 59 8.35 -7.28 -7.40
C ASP A 59 7.39 -7.88 -8.45
N LEU A 60 6.75 -9.02 -8.16
CA LEU A 60 5.68 -9.57 -9.00
C LEU A 60 4.48 -8.62 -9.17
N LEU A 61 4.05 -7.95 -8.08
CA LEU A 61 3.00 -6.94 -8.16
C LEU A 61 3.41 -5.77 -9.05
N LYS A 62 4.65 -5.29 -8.93
CA LYS A 62 5.21 -4.21 -9.74
C LYS A 62 5.21 -4.61 -11.22
N GLU A 63 5.70 -5.80 -11.55
CA GLU A 63 5.68 -6.32 -12.92
C GLU A 63 4.26 -6.45 -13.48
N ALA A 64 3.33 -6.99 -12.69
CA ALA A 64 1.94 -7.13 -13.09
C ALA A 64 1.28 -5.77 -13.36
N ARG A 65 1.58 -4.75 -12.55
CA ARG A 65 1.12 -3.36 -12.78
C ARG A 65 1.70 -2.78 -14.06
N SER A 66 3.01 -2.95 -14.30
CA SER A 66 3.64 -2.49 -15.55
C SER A 66 3.03 -3.15 -16.79
N ARG A 67 2.65 -4.44 -16.71
CA ARG A 67 1.99 -5.16 -17.80
C ARG A 67 0.54 -4.75 -18.04
N ARG A 68 -0.17 -4.30 -17.00
CA ARG A 68 -1.61 -3.96 -17.10
C ARG A 68 -1.87 -2.72 -17.98
N GLY A 69 -0.83 -2.02 -18.42
CA GLY A 69 -0.94 -0.84 -19.27
C GLY A 69 -1.39 0.40 -18.49
N HIS A 70 -1.11 1.57 -19.06
CA HIS A 70 -1.66 2.86 -18.61
C HIS A 70 -2.74 3.31 -19.59
N GLU A 71 -3.66 2.40 -19.93
CA GLU A 71 -4.77 2.76 -20.79
C GLU A 71 -5.70 3.67 -19.99
N GLU A 72 -5.68 4.96 -20.32
CA GLU A 72 -6.63 5.93 -19.82
C GLU A 72 -8.03 5.39 -20.13
N PRO A 73 -8.94 5.31 -19.14
CA PRO A 73 -10.32 4.96 -19.42
C PRO A 73 -10.84 5.90 -20.51
N ASP A 74 -11.46 5.34 -21.55
CA ASP A 74 -12.09 6.16 -22.58
C ASP A 74 -13.13 7.12 -21.97
N ALA A 75 -13.59 8.09 -22.76
CA ALA A 75 -14.48 9.13 -22.25
C ALA A 75 -15.77 8.57 -21.61
N GLU A 76 -16.33 7.50 -22.17
CA GLU A 76 -17.53 6.84 -21.65
C GLU A 76 -17.22 6.08 -20.36
N ALA A 77 -16.14 5.28 -20.34
CA ALA A 77 -15.67 4.57 -19.16
C ALA A 77 -15.38 5.54 -18.01
N ARG A 78 -14.79 6.69 -18.30
CA ARG A 78 -14.48 7.73 -17.29
C ARG A 78 -15.74 8.34 -16.68
N VAL A 79 -16.81 8.51 -17.46
CA VAL A 79 -18.12 8.96 -16.96
C VAL A 79 -18.73 7.92 -16.03
N HIS A 80 -18.68 6.63 -16.38
CA HIS A 80 -19.17 5.56 -15.51
C HIS A 80 -18.37 5.42 -14.21
N LEU A 81 -17.05 5.56 -14.26
CA LEU A 81 -16.16 5.36 -13.11
C LEU A 81 -16.14 6.54 -12.13
N PHE A 82 -16.23 7.78 -12.62
CA PHE A 82 -16.00 8.98 -11.80
C PHE A 82 -17.14 10.02 -11.87
N GLY A 83 -18.18 9.77 -12.67
CA GLY A 83 -19.24 10.71 -12.94
C GLY A 83 -18.81 11.86 -13.86
N LYS A 84 -19.78 12.66 -14.31
CA LYS A 84 -19.50 13.93 -15.00
C LYS A 84 -18.89 14.89 -13.97
N ARG A 85 -17.75 15.51 -14.29
CA ARG A 85 -17.19 16.62 -13.49
C ARG A 85 -18.25 17.73 -13.47
N GLY A 86 -19.04 17.79 -12.41
CA GLY A 86 -19.96 18.88 -12.18
C GLY A 86 -19.15 20.15 -11.98
N ALA A 87 -19.39 21.15 -12.82
CA ALA A 87 -19.00 22.52 -12.55
C ALA A 87 -19.42 22.87 -11.12
N ARG A 88 -18.46 23.11 -10.23
CA ARG A 88 -18.70 23.84 -8.99
C ARG A 88 -18.06 25.20 -9.19
N SER A 89 -18.93 26.22 -9.12
CA SER A 89 -18.64 27.66 -9.12
C SER A 89 -17.58 28.04 -8.11
#